data_AF-A0A2V7BWM4-F1
#
_entry.id   AF-A0A2V7BWM4-F1
#
_cell.length_a   1.000
_cell.length_b   1.000
_cell.length_c   1.000
_cell.angle_alpha   90.00
_cell.angle_beta   90.00
_cell.angle_gamma   90.00
#
_symmetry.space_group_name_H-M   'P 1'
#
loop_
_entity.id
_entity.type
_entity.pdbx_description
1 polymer ?
#
loop_
_entity_poly.entity_id
_entity_poly.type
_entity_poly.pdbx_seq_one_letter_code
_entity_poly.pdbx_strand_id
1 'polypeptide(L)' 'MAFGAGSAFASSCPKVIKETRESAATMKADDPKVKAVVAKLDEAQKLHDAGKHADSLKLANEAAADLKK' A
#
# COMPACT_ATOMS: atom_id res chain seq x y z
N MET A 1 17.92 5.81 -25.42
CA MET A 1 17.73 5.92 -23.96
C MET A 1 16.65 4.93 -23.53
N ALA A 2 17.02 3.80 -22.93
CA ALA A 2 16.08 2.87 -22.31
C ALA A 2 16.10 3.13 -20.80
N PHE A 3 15.19 3.98 -20.32
CA PHE A 3 14.96 4.13 -18.88
C PHE A 3 14.23 2.88 -18.41
N GLY A 4 15.00 1.93 -17.89
CA GLY A 4 14.46 0.75 -17.22
C GLY A 4 13.61 1.18 -16.02
N ALA A 5 12.29 1.06 -16.15
CA ALA A 5 11.32 1.23 -15.08
C ALA A 5 11.37 0.08 -14.03
N GLY A 6 12.56 -0.43 -13.72
CA GLY A 6 12.74 -1.65 -12.92
C GLY A 6 13.15 -1.40 -11.46
N SER A 7 13.88 -0.33 -11.17
CA SER A 7 14.50 -0.15 -9.84
C SER A 7 13.82 0.91 -8.97
N ALA A 8 13.18 1.93 -9.56
CA ALA A 8 12.47 2.97 -8.80
C ALA A 8 11.08 2.49 -8.30
N PHE A 9 10.46 1.53 -9.00
CA PHE A 9 9.13 1.02 -8.66
C PHE A 9 9.17 -0.14 -7.65
N ALA A 10 10.27 -0.90 -7.62
CA ALA A 10 10.47 -1.96 -6.64
C ALA A 10 10.54 -1.40 -5.21
N SER A 11 11.13 -0.21 -5.04
CA SER A 11 11.25 0.47 -3.75
C SER A 11 10.01 1.29 -3.36
N SER A 12 9.12 1.61 -4.30
CA SER A 12 7.94 2.46 -4.03
C SER A 12 6.76 1.66 -3.46
N CYS A 13 6.56 0.41 -3.90
CA CYS A 13 5.53 -0.48 -3.35
C CYS A 13 5.63 -0.65 -1.82
N PRO A 14 6.79 -1.03 -1.24
CA PRO A 14 6.91 -1.18 0.21
C PRO A 14 6.77 0.16 0.94
N LYS A 15 7.14 1.27 0.29
CA LYS A 15 7.04 2.60 0.90
C LYS A 15 5.58 3.02 1.12
N VAL A 16 4.73 2.95 0.09
CA VAL A 16 3.32 3.34 0.21
C VAL A 16 2.58 2.46 1.23
N ILE A 17 2.84 1.14 1.21
CA ILE A 17 2.24 0.21 2.18
C ILE A 17 2.64 0.59 3.61
N LYS A 18 3.93 0.86 3.84
CA LYS A 18 4.45 1.23 5.16
C LYS A 18 3.90 2.57 5.63
N GLU A 19 3.98 3.63 4.82
CA GLU A 19 3.50 4.97 5.18
C GLU A 19 1.99 4.98 5.47
N THR A 20 1.21 4.21 4.71
CA THR A 20 -0.23 4.09 4.93
C THR A 20 -0.54 3.30 6.21
N ARG A 21 0.22 2.24 6.50
CA ARG A 21 0.07 1.48 7.75
C ARG A 21 0.44 2.33 8.96
N GLU A 22 1.52 3.10 8.88
CA GLU A 22 1.91 4.06 9.93
C GLU A 22 0.83 5.13 10.13
N SER A 23 0.27 5.67 9.05
CA SER A 23 -0.85 6.62 9.11
C SER A 23 -2.12 5.98 9.69
N ALA A 24 -2.39 4.72 9.40
CA ALA A 24 -3.51 3.99 9.96
C ALA A 24 -3.31 3.69 11.46
N ALA A 25 -2.07 3.48 11.89
CA ALA A 25 -1.71 3.22 13.29
C ALA A 25 -1.84 4.47 14.19
N THR A 26 -1.80 5.68 13.62
CA THR A 26 -2.09 6.92 14.38
C THR A 26 -3.59 7.19 14.52
N MET A 27 -4.44 6.42 13.84
CA MET A 27 -5.89 6.48 13.96
C MET A 27 -6.43 5.46 14.99
N LYS A 28 -7.72 5.54 15.30
CA LYS A 28 -8.38 4.58 16.19
C LYS A 28 -8.40 3.20 15.52
N ALA A 29 -7.72 2.22 16.10
CA ALA A 29 -7.66 0.85 15.57
C ALA A 29 -9.05 0.20 15.43
N ASP A 30 -10.02 0.62 16.24
CA ASP A 30 -11.40 0.14 16.15
C ASP A 30 -12.26 0.81 15.07
N ASP A 31 -11.74 1.84 14.42
CA ASP A 31 -12.43 2.49 13.33
C ASP A 31 -12.60 1.49 12.17
N PRO A 32 -13.85 1.25 11.70
CA PRO A 32 -14.10 0.33 10.61
C PRO A 32 -13.32 0.70 9.34
N LYS A 33 -13.02 1.98 9.15
CA LYS A 33 -12.20 2.49 8.06
C LYS A 33 -10.75 2.04 8.20
N VAL A 34 -10.17 2.12 9.40
CA VAL A 34 -8.80 1.65 9.67
C VAL A 34 -8.72 0.14 9.43
N LYS A 35 -9.71 -0.62 9.88
CA LYS A 35 -9.78 -2.07 9.63
C LYS A 35 -9.84 -2.38 8.12
N ALA A 36 -10.64 -1.64 7.36
CA ALA A 36 -10.72 -1.80 5.91
C ALA A 36 -9.41 -1.42 5.20
N VAL A 37 -8.76 -0.34 5.63
CA VAL A 37 -7.45 0.10 5.10
C VAL A 37 -6.38 -0.95 5.38
N VAL A 38 -6.29 -1.46 6.63
CA VAL A 38 -5.32 -2.49 7.00
C VAL A 38 -5.52 -3.77 6.18
N ALA A 39 -6.76 -4.22 5.98
CA ALA A 39 -7.06 -5.39 5.16
C ALA A 39 -6.58 -5.21 3.70
N LYS A 40 -6.79 -4.04 3.10
CA LYS A 40 -6.27 -3.71 1.76
C LYS A 40 -4.75 -3.70 1.71
N LEU A 41 -4.10 -3.19 2.76
CA LEU A 41 -2.63 -3.19 2.86
C LEU A 41 -2.06 -4.60 3.02
N ASP A 42 -2.72 -5.49 3.77
CA ASP A 42 -2.32 -6.89 3.88
C ASP A 42 -2.41 -7.60 2.52
N GLU A 43 -3.46 -7.34 1.75
CA GLU A 43 -3.59 -7.87 0.38
C GLU A 43 -2.58 -7.25 -0.57
N ALA A 44 -2.30 -5.95 -0.46
CA ALA A 44 -1.26 -5.28 -1.23
C ALA A 44 0.12 -5.88 -0.94
N GLN A 45 0.39 -6.25 0.31
CA GLN A 45 1.65 -6.90 0.70
C GLN A 45 1.74 -8.32 0.11
N LYS A 46 0.66 -9.11 0.16
CA LYS A 46 0.61 -10.42 -0.52
C LYS A 46 0.85 -10.31 -2.02
N LEU A 47 0.28 -9.30 -2.68
CA LEU A 47 0.51 -9.04 -4.10
C LEU A 47 1.97 -8.67 -4.37
N HIS A 48 2.60 -7.90 -3.47
CA HIS A 48 4.03 -7.59 -3.56
C HIS A 48 4.89 -8.85 -3.44
N ASP A 49 4.63 -9.68 -2.42
CA ASP A 49 5.35 -10.92 -2.16
C ASP A 49 5.16 -11.93 -3.32
N ALA A 50 4.03 -11.88 -4.02
CA ALA A 50 3.74 -12.67 -5.22
C ALA A 50 4.34 -12.09 -6.52
N GLY A 51 5.11 -10.98 -6.45
CA GLY A 51 5.71 -10.31 -7.62
C GLY A 51 4.72 -9.47 -8.45
N LYS A 52 3.47 -9.33 -8.01
CA LYS A 52 2.43 -8.50 -8.65
C LYS A 52 2.53 -7.05 -8.20
N HIS A 53 3.65 -6.41 -8.50
CA HIS A 53 3.95 -5.07 -8.01
C HIS A 53 2.95 -4.00 -8.47
N ALA A 54 2.40 -4.10 -9.69
CA ALA A 54 1.41 -3.16 -10.18
C ALA A 54 0.08 -3.23 -9.39
N ASP A 55 -0.41 -4.45 -9.14
CA ASP A 55 -1.65 -4.66 -8.37
C ASP A 55 -1.46 -4.27 -6.91
N SER A 56 -0.30 -4.61 -6.34
CA SER A 56 0.11 -4.20 -5.00
C SER A 56 0.09 -2.67 -4.84
N LEU A 57 0.73 -1.95 -5.76
CA LEU A 57 0.80 -0.49 -5.69
C LEU A 57 -0.57 0.14 -5.86
N LYS A 58 -1.40 -0.37 -6.78
CA LYS A 58 -2.77 0.13 -6.97
C LYS A 58 -3.57 0.01 -5.68
N LEU A 59 -3.58 -1.17 -5.07
CA LEU A 59 -4.35 -1.42 -3.85
C LEU A 59 -3.82 -0.62 -2.65
N ALA A 60 -2.50 -0.45 -2.54
CA ALA A 60 -1.88 0.39 -1.51
C ALA A 60 -2.26 1.87 -1.66
N ASN A 61 -2.31 2.39 -2.89
CA ASN A 61 -2.77 3.77 -3.15
C ASN A 61 -4.26 3.95 -2.86
N GLU A 62 -5.09 2.97 -3.20
CA GLU A 62 -6.52 2.98 -2.86
C GLU A 62 -6.71 3.02 -1.33
N ALA A 63 -5.96 2.19 -0.59
CA ALA A 63 -5.96 2.20 0.87
C ALA A 63 -5.53 3.57 1.44
N ALA A 64 -4.50 4.19 0.85
CA ALA A 64 -4.03 5.51 1.27
C ALA A 64 -5.04 6.62 0.98
N ALA A 65 -5.74 6.56 -0.15
CA ALA A 65 -6.79 7.49 -0.52
C ALA A 65 -8.00 7.35 0.42
N ASP A 66 -8.41 6.11 0.71
CA ASP A 66 -9.49 5.83 1.63
C ASP A 66 -9.16 6.34 3.03
N LEU A 67 -7.93 6.14 3.51
CA LEU A 67 -7.51 6.62 4.82
C LEU A 67 -7.64 8.16 4.98
N LYS A 68 -7.48 8.92 3.89
CA LYS A 68 -7.57 10.39 3.88
C LYS A 68 -8.99 10.94 3.67
N LYS A 69 -9.96 10.13 3.26
CA LYS A 69 -11.36 10.53 3.02
C LYS A 69 -12.19 10.68 4.28
#